data_AF-A0A6M1NW05-F1
#
_entry.id   AF-A0A6M1NW05-F1
#
_cell.length_a   1.000
_cell.length_b   1.000
_cell.length_c   1.000
_cell.angle_alpha   90.00
_cell.angle_beta   90.00
_cell.angle_gamma   90.00
#
_symmetry.space_group_name_H-M   'P 1'
#
loop_
_entity.id
_entity.type
_entity.pdbx_description
1 polymer ?
#
loop_
_entity_poly.entity_id
_entity_poly.type
_entity_poly.pdbx_seq_one_letter_code
_entity_poly.pdbx_strand_id
1 'polypeptide(L)'
;MLLAGFFFAIMNVCVKFVSHLPTLEVVLFRSIFSFVVTYYYLRKNNIPPLGNNIPVLTMRGIAGCLGLIGSFYTLQHIPLASAVTINYLSPFFTAILGIFIVKQKIRPIQFLYFAMSIAGVFMLKGFDFRISTLDVCIGLSAALFAGLAYNMIARSKGSEHPLVVIFYFPLLTIPVVGIYSFFDWKTPEGMDWLYLLLIGICTQLAQYHMTLSYQSANLAKVASLNYLGVIYALGFGYIFFQETFNSMSLLAILVILLGVFLNLFDQKIFRKKSPDN
;
A
#
# COMPACT_ATOMS: atom_id res chain seq x y z
N MET A 1 0.33 -7.16 -11.63
CA MET A 1 1.09 -6.14 -10.87
C MET A 1 1.68 -5.03 -11.74
N LEU A 2 2.41 -5.29 -12.85
CA LEU A 2 2.91 -4.19 -13.71
C LEU A 2 1.80 -3.22 -14.16
N LEU A 3 0.67 -3.74 -14.65
CA LEU A 3 -0.51 -2.93 -14.96
C LEU A 3 -1.04 -2.16 -13.75
N ALA A 4 -1.05 -2.78 -12.57
CA ALA A 4 -1.47 -2.10 -11.35
C ALA A 4 -0.53 -0.93 -11.01
N GLY A 5 0.79 -1.13 -11.12
CA GLY A 5 1.80 -0.10 -10.96
C GLY A 5 1.65 1.05 -11.95
N PHE A 6 1.35 0.75 -13.22
CA PHE A 6 1.06 1.76 -14.24
C PHE A 6 -0.15 2.64 -13.86
N PHE A 7 -1.28 2.02 -13.48
CA PHE A 7 -2.46 2.77 -13.04
C PHE A 7 -2.23 3.53 -11.72
N PHE A 8 -1.48 2.97 -10.77
CA PHE A 8 -1.08 3.68 -9.55
C PHE A 8 -0.18 4.88 -9.86
N ALA A 9 0.71 4.78 -10.86
CA ALA A 9 1.55 5.90 -11.27
C ALA A 9 0.71 7.05 -11.84
N ILE A 10 -0.23 6.75 -12.76
CA ILE A 10 -1.17 7.75 -13.29
C ILE A 10 -2.01 8.37 -12.17
N MET A 11 -2.55 7.53 -11.27
CA MET A 11 -3.30 7.98 -10.11
C MET A 11 -2.49 8.96 -9.26
N ASN A 12 -1.23 8.65 -8.95
CA ASN A 12 -0.36 9.53 -8.15
C ASN A 12 -0.14 10.89 -8.82
N VAL A 13 0.01 10.92 -10.15
CA VAL A 13 0.11 12.17 -10.91
C VAL A 13 -1.17 12.99 -10.81
N CYS A 14 -2.34 12.37 -10.99
CA CYS A 14 -3.63 13.05 -10.82
C CYS A 14 -3.84 13.58 -9.40
N VAL A 15 -3.46 12.82 -8.37
CA VAL A 15 -3.50 13.26 -6.96
C VAL A 15 -2.67 14.53 -6.76
N LYS A 16 -1.53 14.67 -7.46
CA LYS A 16 -0.70 15.87 -7.38
C LYS A 16 -1.38 17.10 -7.99
N PHE A 17 -2.19 16.94 -9.05
CA PHE A 17 -2.96 18.05 -9.64
C PHE A 17 -4.08 18.56 -8.72
N VAL A 18 -4.55 17.73 -7.78
CA VAL A 18 -5.56 18.10 -6.77
C VAL A 18 -4.97 18.24 -5.37
N SER A 19 -3.67 18.55 -5.26
CA SER A 19 -2.99 18.64 -3.95
C SER A 19 -3.49 19.79 -3.08
N HIS A 20 -4.28 20.72 -3.63
CA HIS A 20 -4.95 21.78 -2.88
C HIS A 20 -6.20 21.31 -2.13
N LEU A 21 -6.70 20.10 -2.41
CA LEU A 21 -7.80 19.47 -1.68
C LEU A 21 -7.29 18.68 -0.47
N PRO A 22 -8.06 18.61 0.63
CA PRO A 22 -7.76 17.73 1.74
C PRO A 22 -7.55 16.30 1.27
N THR A 23 -6.47 15.67 1.74
CA THR A 23 -6.08 14.35 1.25
C THR A 23 -7.12 13.28 1.54
N LEU A 24 -7.79 13.39 2.69
CA LEU A 24 -8.88 12.50 3.08
C LEU A 24 -10.10 12.66 2.18
N GLU A 25 -10.36 13.86 1.67
CA GLU A 25 -11.42 14.11 0.67
C GLU A 25 -11.13 13.38 -0.66
N VAL A 26 -9.88 13.43 -1.14
CA VAL A 26 -9.46 12.67 -2.33
C VAL A 26 -9.61 11.15 -2.11
N VAL A 27 -9.29 10.67 -0.90
CA VAL A 27 -9.50 9.27 -0.52
C VAL A 27 -10.99 8.91 -0.47
N LEU A 28 -11.85 9.83 -0.03
CA LEU A 28 -13.29 9.64 -0.02
C LEU A 28 -13.82 9.48 -1.46
N PHE A 29 -13.52 10.42 -2.36
CA PHE A 29 -14.00 10.36 -3.75
C PHE A 29 -13.56 9.09 -4.47
N ARG A 30 -12.28 8.71 -4.36
CA ARG A 30 -11.81 7.47 -5.00
C ARG A 30 -12.47 6.23 -4.40
N SER A 31 -12.78 6.25 -3.10
CA SER A 31 -13.43 5.12 -2.41
C SER A 31 -14.90 5.01 -2.79
N ILE A 32 -15.62 6.13 -2.92
CA ILE A 32 -16.99 6.18 -3.44
C ILE A 32 -17.02 5.63 -4.87
N PHE A 33 -16.12 6.11 -5.74
CA PHE A 33 -16.03 5.61 -7.10
C PHE A 33 -15.76 4.09 -7.14
N SER A 34 -14.78 3.63 -6.36
CA SER A 34 -14.45 2.21 -6.24
C SER A 34 -15.63 1.38 -5.74
N PHE A 35 -16.38 1.89 -4.75
CA PHE A 35 -17.58 1.25 -4.23
C PHE A 35 -18.67 1.10 -5.29
N VAL A 36 -19.03 2.21 -5.96
CA VAL A 36 -20.10 2.23 -6.97
C VAL A 36 -19.75 1.31 -8.14
N VAL A 37 -18.54 1.41 -8.67
CA VAL A 37 -18.10 0.58 -9.80
C VAL A 37 -18.05 -0.89 -9.40
N THR A 38 -17.48 -1.22 -8.23
CA THR A 38 -17.40 -2.61 -7.79
C THR A 38 -18.79 -3.19 -7.56
N TYR A 39 -19.69 -2.45 -6.90
CA TYR A 39 -21.07 -2.86 -6.69
C TYR A 39 -21.82 -3.10 -8.00
N TYR A 40 -21.67 -2.19 -8.97
CA TYR A 40 -22.26 -2.34 -10.30
C TYR A 40 -21.79 -3.62 -11.00
N TYR A 41 -20.48 -3.90 -11.01
CA TYR A 41 -19.95 -5.12 -11.62
C TYR A 41 -20.33 -6.39 -10.86
N LEU A 42 -20.46 -6.34 -9.53
CA LEU A 42 -20.97 -7.46 -8.74
C LEU A 42 -22.42 -7.80 -9.13
N ARG A 43 -23.29 -6.79 -9.21
CA ARG A 43 -24.69 -6.95 -9.65
C ARG A 43 -24.80 -7.46 -11.08
N LYS A 44 -24.03 -6.86 -12.01
CA LYS A 44 -24.05 -7.25 -13.44
C LYS A 44 -23.63 -8.70 -13.65
N ASN A 45 -22.67 -9.20 -12.86
CA ASN A 45 -22.18 -10.58 -12.96
C ASN A 45 -22.91 -11.55 -12.02
N ASN A 46 -23.98 -11.13 -11.33
CA ASN A 46 -24.73 -11.92 -10.34
C ASN A 46 -23.84 -12.52 -9.23
N ILE A 47 -22.80 -11.79 -8.82
CA ILE A 47 -21.89 -12.21 -7.76
C ILE A 47 -22.40 -11.64 -6.42
N PRO A 48 -22.63 -12.47 -5.39
CA PRO A 48 -23.11 -11.98 -4.10
C PRO A 48 -22.05 -11.09 -3.42
N PRO A 49 -22.42 -9.86 -2.99
CA PRO A 49 -21.46 -8.89 -2.44
C PRO A 49 -20.95 -9.27 -1.04
N LEU A 50 -21.67 -10.14 -0.32
CA LEU A 50 -21.28 -10.59 1.02
C LEU A 50 -20.09 -11.55 1.00
N GLY A 51 -19.88 -12.27 -0.13
CA GLY A 51 -18.86 -13.32 -0.21
C GLY A 51 -19.16 -14.52 0.68
N ASN A 52 -18.20 -15.43 0.81
CA ASN A 52 -18.32 -16.63 1.65
C ASN A 52 -17.62 -16.47 3.01
N ASN A 53 -16.55 -15.67 3.07
CA ASN A 53 -15.68 -15.51 4.24
C ASN A 53 -15.69 -14.07 4.75
N ILE A 54 -16.83 -13.64 5.27
CA ILE A 54 -17.04 -12.30 5.84
C ILE A 54 -15.91 -11.90 6.82
N PRO A 55 -15.39 -12.77 7.72
CA PRO A 55 -14.30 -12.38 8.63
C PRO A 55 -13.01 -11.99 7.90
N VAL A 56 -12.62 -12.73 6.86
CA VAL A 56 -11.40 -12.43 6.06
C VAL A 56 -11.58 -11.15 5.26
N LEU A 57 -12.77 -10.96 4.68
CA LEU A 57 -13.12 -9.79 3.89
C LEU A 57 -13.20 -8.52 4.76
N THR A 58 -13.79 -8.62 5.94
CA THR A 58 -13.87 -7.52 6.91
C THR A 58 -12.47 -7.17 7.43
N MET A 59 -11.66 -8.17 7.79
CA MET A 59 -10.28 -7.93 8.23
C MET A 59 -9.44 -7.26 7.13
N ARG A 60 -9.63 -7.66 5.86
CA ARG A 60 -9.01 -6.98 4.71
C ARG A 60 -9.40 -5.50 4.63
N GLY A 61 -10.67 -5.18 4.83
CA GLY A 61 -11.16 -3.81 4.77
C GLY A 61 -10.63 -2.97 5.93
N ILE A 62 -10.71 -3.48 7.17
CA ILE A 62 -10.22 -2.78 8.37
C ILE A 62 -8.71 -2.54 8.28
N ALA A 63 -7.93 -3.59 8.01
CA ALA A 63 -6.47 -3.47 7.90
C ALA A 63 -6.09 -2.54 6.74
N GLY A 64 -6.81 -2.60 5.62
CA GLY A 64 -6.60 -1.65 4.53
C GLY A 64 -6.85 -0.20 4.94
N CYS A 65 -7.95 0.07 5.64
CA CYS A 65 -8.33 1.40 6.09
C CYS A 65 -7.32 1.98 7.09
N LEU A 66 -6.97 1.21 8.13
CA LEU A 66 -5.97 1.61 9.13
C LEU A 66 -4.60 1.83 8.51
N GLY A 67 -4.18 0.94 7.60
CA GLY A 67 -2.95 1.09 6.83
C GLY A 67 -2.94 2.41 6.05
N LEU A 68 -4.03 2.69 5.32
CA LEU A 68 -4.15 3.90 4.51
C LEU A 68 -4.08 5.18 5.37
N ILE A 69 -4.80 5.22 6.49
CA ILE A 69 -4.83 6.39 7.38
C ILE A 69 -3.44 6.65 7.96
N GLY A 70 -2.75 5.63 8.46
CA GLY A 70 -1.39 5.79 8.99
C GLY A 70 -0.36 6.15 7.90
N SER A 71 -0.53 5.62 6.68
CA SER A 71 0.32 6.00 5.54
C SER A 71 0.13 7.48 5.19
N PHE A 72 -1.10 8.01 5.20
CA PHE A 72 -1.34 9.42 4.94
C PHE A 72 -0.88 10.33 6.07
N TYR A 73 -1.11 9.92 7.33
CA TYR A 73 -0.59 10.64 8.49
C TYR A 73 0.93 10.82 8.39
N THR A 74 1.67 9.71 8.17
CA THR A 74 3.13 9.79 8.05
C THR A 74 3.58 10.63 6.85
N LEU A 75 2.88 10.53 5.73
CA LEU A 75 3.20 11.34 4.55
C LEU A 75 3.01 12.85 4.77
N GLN A 76 2.15 13.26 5.70
CA GLN A 76 1.92 14.67 6.05
C GLN A 76 2.85 15.19 7.16
N HIS A 77 3.32 14.34 8.06
CA HIS A 77 4.07 14.75 9.25
C HIS A 77 5.59 14.58 9.14
N ILE A 78 6.06 13.71 8.24
CA ILE A 78 7.50 13.48 8.02
C ILE A 78 7.84 13.61 6.52
N PRO A 79 9.13 13.83 6.18
CA PRO A 79 9.56 13.99 4.79
C PRO A 79 9.08 12.84 3.89
N LEU A 80 8.69 13.17 2.66
CA LEU A 80 8.04 12.25 1.72
C LEU A 80 8.86 10.98 1.52
N ALA A 81 10.16 11.11 1.28
CA ALA A 81 11.02 9.95 1.07
C ALA A 81 11.07 9.05 2.30
N SER A 82 11.07 9.62 3.50
CA SER A 82 11.07 8.88 4.77
C SER A 82 9.75 8.15 4.99
N ALA A 83 8.61 8.83 4.82
CA ALA A 83 7.29 8.22 4.92
C ALA A 83 7.12 7.05 3.94
N VAL A 84 7.48 7.27 2.68
CA VAL A 84 7.38 6.27 1.63
C VAL A 84 8.29 5.08 1.94
N THR A 85 9.52 5.33 2.38
CA THR A 85 10.48 4.26 2.73
C THR A 85 9.97 3.40 3.88
N ILE A 86 9.39 3.99 4.93
CA ILE A 86 8.78 3.22 6.04
C ILE A 86 7.60 2.37 5.54
N ASN A 87 6.75 2.93 4.67
CA ASN A 87 5.64 2.18 4.08
C ASN A 87 6.11 0.99 3.21
N TYR A 88 7.30 1.08 2.61
CA TYR A 88 7.92 -0.04 1.90
C TYR A 88 8.40 -1.19 2.78
N LEU A 89 8.24 -1.11 4.11
CA LEU A 89 8.31 -2.30 4.97
C LEU A 89 7.02 -3.14 4.93
N SER A 90 5.96 -2.71 4.24
CA SER A 90 4.74 -3.53 4.12
C SER A 90 5.00 -4.93 3.56
N PRO A 91 5.90 -5.15 2.57
CA PRO A 91 6.26 -6.48 2.10
C PRO A 91 6.97 -7.34 3.14
N PHE A 92 7.75 -6.72 4.03
CA PHE A 92 8.37 -7.41 5.16
C PHE A 92 7.29 -7.99 6.09
N PHE A 93 6.34 -7.16 6.52
CA PHE A 93 5.21 -7.62 7.33
C PHE A 93 4.33 -8.61 6.55
N THR A 94 4.19 -8.41 5.24
CA THR A 94 3.47 -9.35 4.37
C THR A 94 4.11 -10.74 4.43
N ALA A 95 5.44 -10.83 4.34
CA ALA A 95 6.15 -12.09 4.39
C ALA A 95 5.98 -12.77 5.77
N ILE A 96 6.25 -12.05 6.87
CA ILE A 96 6.10 -12.61 8.23
C ILE A 96 4.68 -13.12 8.48
N LEU A 97 3.68 -12.27 8.24
CA LEU A 97 2.28 -12.64 8.46
C LEU A 97 1.84 -13.77 7.54
N GLY A 98 2.47 -13.90 6.36
CA GLY A 98 2.26 -14.99 5.42
C GLY A 98 2.66 -16.36 5.95
N ILE A 99 3.58 -16.45 6.92
CA ILE A 99 3.89 -17.71 7.62
C ILE A 99 2.66 -18.21 8.37
N PHE A 100 1.94 -17.33 9.06
CA PHE A 100 0.84 -17.72 9.94
C PHE A 100 -0.48 -17.84 9.17
N ILE A 101 -0.75 -16.89 8.27
CA ILE A 101 -2.05 -16.77 7.60
C ILE A 101 -2.14 -17.72 6.40
N VAL A 102 -1.11 -17.73 5.55
CA VAL A 102 -1.10 -18.46 4.28
C VAL A 102 -0.16 -19.69 4.35
N LYS A 103 0.47 -19.94 5.51
CA LYS A 103 1.40 -21.07 5.74
C LYS A 103 2.57 -21.10 4.77
N GLN A 104 3.08 -19.92 4.40
CA GLN A 104 4.25 -19.81 3.52
C GLN A 104 5.53 -20.17 4.27
N LYS A 105 6.41 -20.94 3.61
CA LYS A 105 7.73 -21.27 4.15
C LYS A 105 8.70 -20.11 3.90
N ILE A 106 9.36 -19.66 4.97
CA ILE A 106 10.40 -18.63 4.92
C ILE A 106 11.75 -19.27 5.22
N ARG A 107 12.78 -18.82 4.50
CA ARG A 107 14.16 -19.26 4.75
C ARG A 107 14.75 -18.52 5.96
N PRO A 108 15.59 -19.15 6.78
CA PRO A 108 16.26 -18.48 7.91
C PRO A 108 17.02 -17.21 7.50
N ILE A 109 17.65 -17.20 6.31
CA ILE A 109 18.38 -16.03 5.81
C ILE A 109 17.48 -14.80 5.58
N GLN A 110 16.17 -14.99 5.38
CA GLN A 110 15.24 -13.88 5.22
C GLN A 110 15.06 -13.06 6.48
N PHE A 111 15.24 -13.66 7.67
CA PHE A 111 15.25 -12.91 8.93
C PHE A 111 16.42 -11.92 9.01
N LEU A 112 17.56 -12.22 8.39
CA LEU A 112 18.69 -11.30 8.33
C LEU A 112 18.34 -10.07 7.47
N TYR A 113 17.72 -10.28 6.31
CA TYR A 113 17.27 -9.20 5.43
C TYR A 113 16.19 -8.32 6.07
N PHE A 114 15.36 -8.93 6.90
CA PHE A 114 14.36 -8.24 7.71
C PHE A 114 14.99 -7.40 8.82
N ALA A 115 15.95 -7.96 9.56
CA ALA A 115 16.71 -7.23 10.55
C ALA A 115 17.43 -6.02 9.93
N MET A 116 17.97 -6.18 8.72
CA MET A 116 18.59 -5.09 7.96
C MET A 116 17.58 -3.98 7.60
N SER A 117 16.38 -4.35 7.16
CA SER A 117 15.32 -3.39 6.81
C SER A 117 14.82 -2.61 8.03
N ILE A 118 14.65 -3.30 9.17
CA ILE A 118 14.27 -2.67 10.44
C ILE A 118 15.38 -1.75 10.96
N ALA A 119 16.64 -2.21 10.92
CA ALA A 119 17.79 -1.42 11.34
C ALA A 119 17.89 -0.12 10.52
N GLY A 120 17.65 -0.20 9.21
CA GLY A 120 17.60 0.97 8.35
C GLY A 120 16.52 1.99 8.75
N VAL A 121 15.35 1.56 9.24
CA VAL A 121 14.30 2.46 9.75
C VAL A 121 14.77 3.20 11.01
N PHE A 122 15.43 2.49 11.94
CA PHE A 122 15.99 3.11 13.13
C PHE A 122 17.12 4.08 12.81
N MET A 123 17.96 3.74 11.82
CA MET A 123 18.98 4.66 11.29
C MET A 123 18.34 5.91 10.69
N LEU A 124 17.28 5.75 9.90
CA LEU A 124 16.57 6.86 9.27
C LEU A 124 16.05 7.86 10.31
N LYS A 125 15.42 7.36 11.37
CA LYS A 125 14.99 8.18 12.52
C LYS A 125 16.18 8.84 13.23
N GLY A 126 17.27 8.10 13.43
CA GLY A 126 18.48 8.63 14.07
C GLY A 126 19.17 9.74 13.28
N PHE A 127 18.99 9.78 11.96
CA PHE A 127 19.64 10.72 11.06
C PHE A 127 18.76 11.89 10.61
N ASP A 128 17.45 11.81 10.83
CA ASP A 128 16.50 12.87 10.52
C ASP A 128 15.71 13.27 11.77
N PHE A 129 16.14 14.36 12.42
CA PHE A 129 15.51 14.89 13.64
C PHE A 129 14.07 15.37 13.44
N ARG A 130 13.59 15.49 12.20
CA ARG A 130 12.18 15.81 11.89
C ARG A 130 11.26 14.62 12.16
N ILE A 131 11.82 13.41 12.28
CA ILE A 131 11.07 12.19 12.48
C ILE A 131 10.95 11.91 13.98
N SER A 132 9.74 12.04 14.52
CA SER A 132 9.49 11.67 15.91
C SER A 132 9.38 10.15 16.06
N THR A 133 9.56 9.65 17.29
CA THR A 133 9.33 8.22 17.59
C THR A 133 7.88 7.83 17.30
N LEU A 134 6.93 8.74 17.52
CA LEU A 134 5.51 8.52 17.24
C LEU A 134 5.26 8.33 15.74
N ASP A 135 5.90 9.12 14.88
CA ASP A 135 5.74 9.01 13.42
C ASP A 135 6.27 7.68 12.89
N VAL A 136 7.41 7.21 13.41
CA VAL A 136 7.94 5.88 13.07
C VAL A 136 6.99 4.78 13.52
N CYS A 137 6.45 4.86 14.74
CA CYS A 137 5.49 3.89 15.23
C CYS A 137 4.23 3.85 14.36
N ILE A 138 3.68 5.01 13.97
CA ILE A 138 2.52 5.09 13.09
C ILE A 138 2.85 4.54 11.71
N GLY A 139 4.00 4.90 11.13
CA GLY A 139 4.42 4.40 9.81
C GLY A 139 4.65 2.88 9.80
N LEU A 140 5.29 2.33 10.83
CA LEU A 140 5.46 0.89 10.97
C LEU A 140 4.11 0.19 11.17
N SER A 141 3.20 0.77 11.95
CA SER A 141 1.84 0.24 12.11
C SER A 141 1.07 0.25 10.78
N ALA A 142 1.21 1.31 9.98
CA ALA A 142 0.60 1.41 8.65
C ALA A 142 1.16 0.34 7.70
N ALA A 143 2.47 0.15 7.69
CA ALA A 143 3.13 -0.90 6.92
C ALA A 143 2.67 -2.31 7.36
N LEU A 144 2.51 -2.54 8.67
CA LEU A 144 1.98 -3.78 9.24
C LEU A 144 0.54 -4.04 8.77
N PHE A 145 -0.35 -3.05 8.90
CA PHE A 145 -1.75 -3.15 8.49
C PHE A 145 -1.89 -3.34 6.97
N ALA A 146 -1.06 -2.66 6.16
CA ALA A 146 -0.98 -2.91 4.72
C ALA A 146 -0.54 -4.35 4.43
N GLY A 147 0.48 -4.87 5.13
CA GLY A 147 0.93 -6.25 4.99
C GLY A 147 -0.12 -7.29 5.39
N LEU A 148 -0.91 -6.99 6.44
CA LEU A 148 -2.05 -7.80 6.85
C LEU A 148 -3.14 -7.79 5.78
N ALA A 149 -3.47 -6.62 5.23
CA ALA A 149 -4.42 -6.49 4.14
C ALA A 149 -4.00 -7.33 2.93
N TYR A 150 -2.74 -7.26 2.50
CA TYR A 150 -2.24 -8.07 1.38
C TYR A 150 -2.32 -9.58 1.67
N ASN A 151 -2.06 -10.01 2.91
CA ASN A 151 -2.24 -11.41 3.30
C ASN A 151 -3.70 -11.85 3.28
N MET A 152 -4.64 -11.00 3.70
CA MET A 152 -6.07 -11.32 3.61
C MET A 152 -6.51 -11.46 2.14
N ILE A 153 -5.98 -10.63 1.22
CA ILE A 153 -6.20 -10.84 -0.22
C ILE A 153 -5.68 -12.22 -0.64
N ALA A 154 -4.45 -12.57 -0.31
CA ALA A 154 -3.88 -13.86 -0.68
C ALA A 154 -4.64 -15.04 -0.05
N ARG A 155 -5.11 -14.90 1.19
CA ARG A 155 -5.90 -15.91 1.90
C ARG A 155 -7.26 -16.16 1.25
N SER A 156 -7.83 -15.14 0.61
CA SER A 156 -9.09 -15.22 -0.14
C SER A 156 -8.97 -15.89 -1.51
N LYS A 157 -7.75 -16.31 -1.90
CA LYS A 157 -7.50 -17.03 -3.15
C LYS A 157 -8.39 -18.27 -3.26
N GLY A 158 -9.19 -18.33 -4.31
CA GLY A 158 -10.04 -19.49 -4.63
C GLY A 158 -11.31 -19.62 -3.79
N SER A 159 -11.44 -18.83 -2.71
CA SER A 159 -12.66 -18.79 -1.88
C SER A 159 -13.54 -17.59 -2.16
N GLU A 160 -12.96 -16.47 -2.62
CA GLU A 160 -13.67 -15.22 -2.91
C GLU A 160 -13.36 -14.70 -4.30
N HIS A 161 -14.37 -14.14 -4.95
CA HIS A 161 -14.19 -13.42 -6.20
C HIS A 161 -13.39 -12.12 -5.97
N PRO A 162 -12.43 -11.74 -6.83
CA PRO A 162 -11.59 -10.55 -6.65
C PRO A 162 -12.39 -9.26 -6.39
N LEU A 163 -13.52 -9.08 -7.08
CA LEU A 163 -14.40 -7.93 -6.89
C LEU A 163 -14.99 -7.85 -5.47
N VAL A 164 -15.32 -8.98 -4.85
CA VAL A 164 -15.83 -9.01 -3.46
C VAL A 164 -14.75 -8.57 -2.49
N VAL A 165 -13.51 -9.02 -2.68
CA VAL A 165 -12.36 -8.61 -1.87
C VAL A 165 -12.12 -7.10 -1.97
N ILE A 166 -12.22 -6.55 -3.18
CA ILE A 166 -12.06 -5.11 -3.42
C ILE A 166 -13.21 -4.33 -2.79
N PHE A 167 -14.45 -4.83 -2.85
CA PHE A 167 -15.65 -4.16 -2.34
C PHE A 167 -15.59 -3.83 -0.84
N TYR A 168 -15.02 -4.72 -0.03
CA TYR A 168 -14.94 -4.52 1.43
C TYR A 168 -13.98 -3.40 1.85
N PHE A 169 -13.02 -3.03 1.01
CA PHE A 169 -12.10 -1.94 1.30
C PHE A 169 -12.79 -0.56 1.33
N PRO A 170 -13.45 -0.09 0.24
CA PRO A 170 -14.18 1.17 0.28
C PRO A 170 -15.42 1.09 1.16
N LEU A 171 -16.08 -0.08 1.31
CA LEU A 171 -17.21 -0.26 2.22
C LEU A 171 -16.85 0.17 3.67
N LEU A 172 -15.65 -0.19 4.14
CA LEU A 172 -15.19 0.18 5.48
C LEU A 172 -14.46 1.53 5.53
N THR A 173 -13.88 1.97 4.41
CA THR A 173 -13.13 3.24 4.36
C THR A 173 -14.06 4.45 4.25
N ILE A 174 -15.16 4.36 3.49
CA ILE A 174 -16.07 5.49 3.25
C ILE A 174 -16.64 6.07 4.55
N PRO A 175 -17.16 5.28 5.52
CA PRO A 175 -17.68 5.85 6.76
C PRO A 175 -16.62 6.59 7.57
N VAL A 176 -15.42 6.00 7.69
CA VAL A 176 -14.33 6.57 8.49
C VAL A 176 -13.84 7.89 7.90
N VAL A 177 -13.56 7.88 6.60
CA VAL A 177 -13.01 9.05 5.91
C VAL A 177 -14.09 10.09 5.63
N GLY A 178 -15.33 9.66 5.37
CA GLY A 178 -16.47 10.54 5.15
C GLY A 178 -16.84 11.38 6.38
N ILE A 179 -16.77 10.79 7.59
CA ILE A 179 -16.94 11.55 8.83
C ILE A 179 -15.86 12.63 8.94
N TYR A 180 -14.59 12.29 8.66
CA TYR A 180 -13.51 13.27 8.75
C TYR A 180 -13.65 14.38 7.68
N SER A 181 -13.90 14.00 6.43
CA SER A 181 -14.10 14.94 5.33
C SER A 181 -15.29 15.86 5.55
N PHE A 182 -16.29 15.46 6.34
CA PHE A 182 -17.40 16.35 6.71
C PHE A 182 -16.93 17.54 7.56
N PHE A 183 -15.90 17.38 8.40
CA PHE A 183 -15.37 18.44 9.24
C PHE A 183 -14.34 19.34 8.53
N ASP A 184 -13.61 18.80 7.55
CA ASP A 184 -12.57 19.50 6.78
C ASP A 184 -12.85 19.34 5.27
N TRP A 185 -13.92 20.00 4.81
CA TRP A 185 -14.40 19.91 3.43
C TRP A 185 -13.93 21.10 2.61
N LYS A 186 -13.36 20.84 1.42
CA LYS A 186 -13.06 21.88 0.45
C LYS A 186 -13.68 21.54 -0.90
N THR A 187 -14.69 22.31 -1.29
CA THR A 187 -15.42 22.06 -2.54
C THR A 187 -14.49 22.00 -3.75
N PRO A 188 -14.45 20.88 -4.50
CA PRO A 188 -13.70 20.78 -5.74
C PRO A 188 -14.29 21.69 -6.82
N GLU A 189 -13.44 22.38 -7.58
CA GLU A 189 -13.87 23.33 -8.61
C GLU A 189 -13.29 23.00 -9.99
N GLY A 190 -14.07 23.26 -11.05
CA GLY A 190 -13.62 23.15 -12.44
C GLY A 190 -13.02 21.77 -12.78
N MET A 191 -11.72 21.75 -13.08
CA MET A 191 -10.99 20.55 -13.52
C MET A 191 -10.74 19.53 -12.40
N ASP A 192 -10.95 19.91 -11.13
CA ASP A 192 -10.78 18.99 -10.00
C ASP A 192 -11.67 17.75 -10.13
N TRP A 193 -12.90 17.93 -10.60
CA TRP A 193 -13.84 16.84 -10.83
C TRP A 193 -13.34 15.82 -11.84
N LEU A 194 -12.67 16.28 -12.90
CA LEU A 194 -12.06 15.40 -13.91
C LEU A 194 -10.90 14.62 -13.30
N TYR A 195 -10.03 15.27 -12.53
CA TYR A 195 -8.92 14.60 -11.85
C TYR A 195 -9.41 13.60 -10.80
N LEU A 196 -10.42 13.95 -9.99
CA LEU A 196 -11.02 13.05 -9.00
C LEU A 196 -11.64 11.81 -9.66
N LEU A 197 -12.30 11.99 -10.81
CA LEU A 197 -12.82 10.89 -11.61
C LEU A 197 -11.68 9.98 -12.12
N LEU A 198 -10.62 10.55 -12.68
CA LEU A 198 -9.44 9.82 -13.15
C LEU A 198 -8.75 9.06 -12.00
N ILE A 199 -8.64 9.68 -10.82
CA ILE A 199 -8.12 9.04 -9.61
C ILE A 199 -8.99 7.83 -9.26
N GLY A 200 -10.31 7.97 -9.27
CA GLY A 200 -11.25 6.87 -9.03
C GLY A 200 -11.06 5.72 -10.01
N ILE A 201 -11.05 6.01 -11.32
CA ILE A 201 -10.88 5.02 -12.39
C ILE A 201 -9.54 4.29 -12.25
N CYS A 202 -8.45 5.04 -12.15
CA CYS A 202 -7.11 4.47 -12.06
C CYS A 202 -6.94 3.68 -10.76
N THR A 203 -7.47 4.16 -9.64
CA THR A 203 -7.47 3.42 -8.36
C THR A 203 -8.18 2.09 -8.51
N GLN A 204 -9.37 2.09 -9.14
CA GLN A 204 -10.16 0.87 -9.31
C GLN A 204 -9.43 -0.15 -10.19
N LEU A 205 -8.87 0.28 -11.33
CA LEU A 205 -8.10 -0.61 -12.22
C LEU A 205 -6.84 -1.13 -11.53
N ALA A 206 -6.14 -0.26 -10.78
CA ALA A 206 -4.96 -0.62 -10.02
C ALA A 206 -5.27 -1.66 -8.93
N GLN A 207 -6.31 -1.42 -8.13
CA GLN A 207 -6.76 -2.33 -7.06
C GLN A 207 -7.23 -3.67 -7.63
N TYR A 208 -7.90 -3.67 -8.79
CA TYR A 208 -8.32 -4.89 -9.46
C TYR A 208 -7.13 -5.75 -9.88
N HIS A 209 -6.19 -5.18 -10.64
CA HIS A 209 -5.01 -5.90 -11.09
C HIS A 209 -4.06 -6.28 -9.94
N MET A 210 -4.01 -5.49 -8.87
CA MET A 210 -3.25 -5.79 -7.66
C MET A 210 -3.88 -6.98 -6.92
N THR A 211 -5.20 -6.95 -6.71
CA THR A 211 -5.95 -8.02 -6.03
C THR A 211 -5.82 -9.33 -6.78
N LEU A 212 -6.03 -9.31 -8.10
CA LEU A 212 -5.76 -10.45 -8.97
C LEU A 212 -4.32 -10.93 -8.81
N SER A 213 -3.34 -10.02 -8.82
CA SER A 213 -1.94 -10.41 -8.67
C SER A 213 -1.66 -11.12 -7.35
N TYR A 214 -2.23 -10.66 -6.24
CA TYR A 214 -2.04 -11.29 -4.92
C TYR A 214 -2.82 -12.59 -4.74
N GLN A 215 -3.97 -12.76 -5.41
CA GLN A 215 -4.69 -14.02 -5.44
C GLN A 215 -4.06 -15.03 -6.43
N SER A 216 -3.55 -14.59 -7.57
CA SER A 216 -3.02 -15.47 -8.62
C SER A 216 -1.53 -15.81 -8.45
N ALA A 217 -0.73 -14.87 -7.95
CA ALA A 217 0.72 -15.02 -7.82
C ALA A 217 1.17 -15.06 -6.36
N ASN A 218 2.36 -15.61 -6.13
CA ASN A 218 2.99 -15.60 -4.82
C ASN A 218 3.28 -14.16 -4.38
N LEU A 219 2.89 -13.79 -3.15
CA LEU A 219 3.04 -12.47 -2.52
C LEU A 219 4.42 -11.84 -2.80
N ALA A 220 5.47 -12.66 -2.77
CA ALA A 220 6.86 -12.32 -3.08
C ALA A 220 7.09 -11.63 -4.44
N LYS A 221 6.51 -12.18 -5.53
CA LYS A 221 6.69 -11.68 -6.90
C LYS A 221 5.96 -10.35 -7.13
N VAL A 222 4.97 -10.08 -6.30
CA VAL A 222 4.06 -8.95 -6.41
C VAL A 222 4.64 -7.75 -5.65
N ALA A 223 5.29 -8.00 -4.51
CA ALA A 223 6.03 -6.99 -3.77
C ALA A 223 7.24 -6.40 -4.52
N SER A 224 7.90 -7.16 -5.40
CA SER A 224 9.12 -6.75 -6.11
C SER A 224 9.00 -5.54 -7.04
N LEU A 225 7.78 -5.19 -7.47
CA LEU A 225 7.53 -4.13 -8.44
C LEU A 225 7.26 -2.76 -7.82
N ASN A 226 7.07 -2.72 -6.50
CA ASN A 226 6.67 -1.51 -5.79
C ASN A 226 7.84 -0.53 -5.55
N TYR A 227 9.11 -0.96 -5.62
CA TYR A 227 10.29 -0.17 -5.17
C TYR A 227 10.73 0.98 -6.06
N LEU A 228 10.31 1.03 -7.33
CA LEU A 228 10.55 2.21 -8.17
C LEU A 228 9.98 3.49 -7.53
N GLY A 229 8.94 3.38 -6.69
CA GLY A 229 8.37 4.52 -6.00
C GLY A 229 9.25 5.14 -4.91
N VAL A 230 10.28 4.47 -4.36
CA VAL A 230 11.25 5.14 -3.45
C VAL A 230 12.09 6.15 -4.21
N ILE A 231 12.57 5.78 -5.40
CA ILE A 231 13.37 6.65 -6.26
C ILE A 231 12.54 7.86 -6.67
N TYR A 232 11.27 7.65 -7.04
CA TYR A 232 10.35 8.74 -7.32
C TYR A 232 10.06 9.61 -6.08
N ALA A 233 9.90 9.03 -4.90
CA ALA A 233 9.66 9.78 -3.67
C ALA A 233 10.86 10.66 -3.27
N LEU A 234 12.09 10.16 -3.44
CA LEU A 234 13.32 10.95 -3.25
C LEU A 234 13.39 12.11 -4.25
N GLY A 235 13.16 11.82 -5.54
CA GLY A 235 13.19 12.84 -6.59
C GLY A 235 12.11 13.91 -6.41
N PHE A 236 10.88 13.49 -6.12
CA PHE A 236 9.77 14.42 -5.89
C PHE A 236 9.90 15.19 -4.57
N GLY A 237 10.41 14.55 -3.50
CA GLY A 237 10.76 15.21 -2.24
C GLY A 237 11.73 16.36 -2.46
N TYR A 238 12.80 16.11 -3.21
CA TYR A 238 13.79 17.15 -3.53
C TYR A 238 13.23 18.25 -4.45
N ILE A 239 12.59 17.88 -5.56
CA ILE A 239 12.17 18.83 -6.60
C ILE A 239 10.97 19.68 -6.16
N PHE A 240 9.96 19.06 -5.57
CA PHE A 240 8.68 19.72 -5.27
C PHE A 240 8.56 20.23 -3.85
N PHE A 241 9.29 19.64 -2.91
CA PHE A 241 9.18 19.98 -1.48
C PHE A 241 10.46 20.59 -0.90
N GLN A 242 11.48 20.79 -1.75
CA GLN A 242 12.82 21.26 -1.36
C GLN A 242 13.38 20.47 -0.16
N GLU A 243 13.04 19.18 -0.06
CA GLU A 243 13.51 18.34 1.03
C GLU A 243 15.01 18.12 0.87
N THR A 244 15.79 18.67 1.80
CA THR A 244 17.19 18.33 1.92
C THR A 244 17.33 16.99 2.63
N PHE A 245 18.00 16.04 1.98
CA PHE A 245 18.34 14.75 2.56
C PHE A 245 19.78 14.77 3.05
N ASN A 246 19.98 14.48 4.33
CA ASN A 246 21.30 14.24 4.87
C ASN A 246 21.89 12.97 4.19
N SER A 247 23.18 12.98 3.88
CA SER A 247 23.93 11.82 3.37
C SER A 247 23.69 10.56 4.20
N MET A 248 23.53 10.73 5.52
CA MET A 248 23.22 9.64 6.44
C MET A 248 21.79 9.09 6.27
N SER A 249 20.80 9.95 6.02
CA SER A 249 19.42 9.53 5.71
C SER A 249 19.35 8.77 4.38
N LEU A 250 20.12 9.19 3.38
CA LEU A 250 20.25 8.44 2.12
C LEU A 250 20.86 7.05 2.34
N LEU A 251 21.87 6.94 3.19
CA LEU A 251 22.46 5.65 3.55
C LEU A 251 21.44 4.74 4.25
N ALA A 252 20.63 5.27 5.17
CA ALA A 252 19.55 4.52 5.81
C ALA A 252 18.52 4.01 4.79
N ILE A 253 18.08 4.86 3.84
CA ILE A 253 17.17 4.46 2.76
C ILE A 253 17.77 3.36 1.90
N LEU A 254 19.07 3.47 1.55
CA LEU A 254 19.79 2.43 0.81
C LEU A 254 19.83 1.10 1.56
N VAL A 255 20.08 1.10 2.88
CA VAL A 255 20.07 -0.11 3.71
C VAL A 255 18.69 -0.77 3.71
N ILE A 256 17.61 0.00 3.83
CA ILE A 256 16.24 -0.51 3.76
C ILE A 256 15.99 -1.15 2.39
N LEU A 257 16.31 -0.43 1.32
CA LEU A 257 16.14 -0.92 -0.05
C LEU A 257 16.93 -2.20 -0.31
N LEU A 258 18.18 -2.28 0.15
CA LEU A 258 19.03 -3.47 0.02
C LEU A 258 18.47 -4.66 0.78
N GLY A 259 18.06 -4.48 2.03
CA GLY A 259 17.46 -5.55 2.83
C GLY A 259 16.22 -6.11 2.13
N VAL A 260 15.35 -5.24 1.65
CA VAL A 260 14.16 -5.66 0.93
C VAL A 260 14.50 -6.31 -0.43
N PHE A 261 15.47 -5.77 -1.18
CA PHE A 261 15.91 -6.32 -2.47
C PHE A 261 16.51 -7.72 -2.33
N LEU A 262 17.40 -7.92 -1.34
CA LEU A 262 18.03 -9.20 -1.05
C LEU A 262 17.01 -10.27 -0.66
N ASN A 263 16.00 -9.89 0.14
CA ASN A 263 14.90 -10.79 0.51
C ASN A 263 14.19 -11.37 -0.72
N LEU A 264 13.98 -10.54 -1.74
CA LEU A 264 13.30 -10.91 -2.97
C LEU A 264 14.17 -11.77 -3.89
N PHE A 265 15.46 -11.48 -3.98
CA PHE A 265 16.40 -12.27 -4.79
C PHE A 265 16.57 -13.68 -4.23
N ASP A 266 16.69 -13.82 -2.91
CA ASP A 266 16.80 -15.15 -2.28
C ASP A 266 15.53 -15.99 -2.49
N GLN A 267 14.35 -15.38 -2.40
CA GLN A 267 13.09 -16.06 -2.69
C GLN A 267 12.99 -16.55 -4.15
N LYS A 268 13.53 -15.80 -5.13
CA LYS A 268 13.62 -16.25 -6.53
C LYS A 268 14.59 -17.42 -6.69
N ILE A 269 15.75 -17.38 -6.04
CA ILE A 269 16.80 -18.41 -6.15
C ILE A 269 16.34 -19.73 -5.51
N PHE A 270 15.70 -19.67 -4.33
CA PHE A 270 15.18 -20.87 -3.67
C PHE A 270 14.24 -21.67 -4.56
N ARG A 271 13.36 -20.97 -5.28
CA ARG A 271 12.32 -21.59 -6.08
C ARG A 271 12.85 -22.25 -7.34
N LYS A 272 14.00 -21.80 -7.86
CA LYS A 272 14.71 -22.49 -8.95
C LYS A 272 15.33 -23.82 -8.48
N LYS A 273 15.50 -24.02 -7.17
CA LYS A 273 16.08 -25.22 -6.55
C LYS A 273 15.05 -26.19 -5.95
N SER A 274 13.76 -25.84 -5.87
CA SER A 274 12.72 -26.75 -5.35
C SER A 274 12.17 -27.59 -6.52
N PRO A 275 12.34 -28.93 -6.52
CA PRO A 275 12.05 -29.78 -7.68
C PRO A 275 10.56 -30.11 -7.90
N ASP A 276 9.62 -29.48 -7.19
CA ASP A 276 8.18 -29.72 -7.40
C ASP A 276 7.55 -28.57 -8.19
N ASN A 277 7.52 -28.74 -9.50
CA ASN A 277 6.66 -28.03 -10.45
C ASN A 277 6.30 -28.98 -11.59
#